data_AF-F8EVF8-F1
#
_entry.id   AF-F8EVF8-F1
#
_cell.length_a   1.000
_cell.length_b   1.000
_cell.length_c   1.000
_cell.angle_alpha   90.00
_cell.angle_beta   90.00
_cell.angle_gamma   90.00
#
_symmetry.space_group_name_H-M   'P 1'
#
loop_
_entity.id
_entity.type
_entity.pdbx_description
1 polymer ?
#
loop_
_entity_poly.entity_id
_entity_poly.type
_entity_poly.pdbx_seq_one_letter_code
_entity_poly.pdbx_strand_id
1 'polypeptide(L)'
;MIRPFFRHLASVAGFCLSLPAIASAQVSSPPHTSSQSDVKTTASEGLTNDSNTILKRGDYLARAGDCLACHRGASLTAPLYAGGFAIASPMGTIISPNISPSKTSGIGNYSEQEFARAIRKGIRKDGAYLYPAMPYTAYAGLTDQDVHALYTYFMQGVAPVDQKPAATTKLAFPFNIRLLMSGWNLLFLHDGPFKNNPKVSDQINRGRYLVDNLAHCSTCHSPRNFFMAESRRRYMTGALVSGWYAPNITPDETGGIGSWSEEEIATYLNTGHVAGKAQAAGNMAEAIEYSLRFLSAADVHAMAAYLKTITPQDHSGTRQSRFSFGTQESADPVLIEPITSRTAQAMTDSSSTDGQMLYMNACASCHGRDGQGTADHFYPSLNHNSATGGITANNLIMAILNGVSRKTNDETVGMPAYAGELKDDQIVAVSNYVLDRFGNKAIAHVTASEVADLRANKSAPALLMKLMPWFLSGAGFFILVVILLGCLRLRKHSA
;
A
#
# COMPACT_ATOMS: atom_id res chain seq x y z
N MET A 1 -39.76 37.47 -31.89
CA MET A 1 -40.95 37.90 -31.12
C MET A 1 -40.61 37.79 -29.65
N ILE A 2 -40.58 38.96 -29.01
CA ILE A 2 -40.86 39.32 -27.61
C ILE A 2 -40.16 38.55 -26.48
N ARG A 3 -39.64 39.38 -25.58
CA ARG A 3 -38.66 39.18 -24.52
C ARG A 3 -39.40 39.30 -23.14
N PRO A 4 -38.73 39.51 -22.00
CA PRO A 4 -38.85 38.78 -20.72
C PRO A 4 -39.54 39.63 -19.61
N PHE A 5 -39.18 39.44 -18.33
CA PHE A 5 -39.28 40.34 -17.13
C PHE A 5 -39.85 39.56 -15.91
N PHE A 6 -39.36 39.68 -14.65
CA PHE A 6 -38.93 40.85 -13.88
C PHE A 6 -37.86 40.53 -12.81
N ARG A 7 -36.93 41.48 -12.59
CA ARG A 7 -36.18 41.75 -11.35
C ARG A 7 -36.94 42.82 -10.55
N HIS A 8 -36.95 42.80 -9.21
CA HIS A 8 -36.63 43.99 -8.38
C HIS A 8 -36.80 43.82 -6.84
N LEU A 9 -35.76 44.31 -6.14
CA LEU A 9 -35.74 45.21 -4.93
C LEU A 9 -36.19 44.61 -3.58
N ALA A 10 -35.34 44.50 -2.55
CA ALA A 10 -34.56 45.47 -1.76
C ALA A 10 -35.34 46.11 -0.58
N SER A 11 -34.84 45.79 0.63
CA SER A 11 -34.76 46.58 1.88
C SER A 11 -36.06 46.98 2.62
N VAL A 12 -36.10 46.73 3.94
CA VAL A 12 -36.18 47.75 5.03
C VAL A 12 -36.17 47.06 6.42
N ALA A 13 -35.49 47.73 7.35
CA ALA A 13 -35.36 47.56 8.82
C ALA A 13 -36.66 47.20 9.56
N GLY A 14 -36.72 46.68 10.79
CA GLY A 14 -35.83 46.63 11.96
C GLY A 14 -36.71 46.84 13.20
N PHE A 15 -36.49 46.15 14.33
CA PHE A 15 -36.89 46.50 15.72
C PHE A 15 -36.50 45.30 16.63
N CYS A 16 -35.41 45.37 17.40
CA CYS A 16 -35.33 45.84 18.80
C CYS A 16 -36.35 45.22 19.76
N LEU A 17 -35.89 44.24 20.56
CA LEU A 17 -36.39 43.97 21.90
C LEU A 17 -35.24 43.45 22.79
N SER A 18 -35.22 43.94 24.02
CA SER A 18 -34.09 44.06 24.92
C SER A 18 -34.27 43.25 26.20
N LEU A 19 -33.13 42.78 26.74
CA LEU A 19 -32.77 42.48 28.16
C LEU A 19 -33.34 41.20 28.83
N PRO A 20 -32.68 40.68 29.91
CA PRO A 20 -31.47 41.16 30.60
C PRO A 20 -30.32 40.14 30.75
N ALA A 21 -29.15 40.71 31.11
CA ALA A 21 -27.91 40.05 31.48
C ALA A 21 -27.93 39.48 32.91
N ILE A 22 -27.20 38.39 33.11
CA ILE A 22 -26.71 37.95 34.44
C ILE A 22 -25.19 37.81 34.35
N ALA A 23 -24.52 38.43 35.30
CA ALA A 23 -23.07 38.58 35.42
C ALA A 23 -22.43 37.45 36.25
N SER A 24 -21.08 37.46 36.26
CA SER A 24 -20.12 36.84 37.20
C SER A 24 -19.32 35.69 36.55
N ALA A 25 -17.99 35.59 36.63
CA ALA A 25 -16.95 36.42 37.23
C ALA A 25 -15.62 36.03 36.56
N GLN A 26 -14.77 37.00 36.23
CA GLN A 26 -13.37 36.76 35.86
C GLN A 26 -12.50 36.93 37.11
N VAL A 27 -11.70 35.90 37.41
CA VAL A 27 -10.63 35.97 38.40
C VAL A 27 -9.34 36.36 37.68
N SER A 28 -8.74 37.43 38.19
CA SER A 28 -7.49 38.06 37.80
C SER A 28 -6.24 37.27 38.23
N SER A 29 -5.20 37.29 37.40
CA SER A 29 -3.81 37.01 37.79
C SER A 29 -2.90 38.19 37.41
N PRO A 30 -1.82 38.49 38.18
CA PRO A 30 -1.05 39.74 38.10
C PRO A 30 0.06 39.72 37.04
N PRO A 31 0.72 40.87 36.78
CA PRO A 31 1.49 41.13 35.57
C PRO A 31 2.96 40.71 35.70
N HIS A 32 3.53 40.17 34.62
CA HIS A 32 4.97 40.20 34.41
C HIS A 32 5.32 40.93 33.12
N THR A 33 6.26 41.84 33.31
CA THR A 33 6.74 42.91 32.45
C THR A 33 7.47 42.42 31.20
N SER A 34 7.31 43.25 30.17
CA SER A 34 7.90 43.25 28.84
C SER A 34 9.40 42.97 28.73
N SER A 35 9.77 42.18 27.72
CA SER A 35 10.78 42.58 26.75
C SER A 35 10.34 42.15 25.34
N GLN A 36 9.75 43.10 24.61
CA GLN A 36 9.67 43.01 23.15
C GLN A 36 11.07 43.26 22.61
N SER A 37 11.69 42.24 22.02
CA SER A 37 12.79 42.42 21.08
C SER A 37 12.23 42.22 19.69
N ASP A 38 12.18 43.31 18.93
CA ASP A 38 11.86 43.34 17.51
C ASP A 38 12.70 42.32 16.72
N VAL A 39 12.10 41.19 16.33
CA VAL A 39 12.69 40.30 15.33
C VAL A 39 12.40 40.87 13.96
N LYS A 40 13.33 41.72 13.55
CA LYS A 40 13.49 42.23 12.20
C LYS A 40 13.50 41.06 11.21
N THR A 41 12.63 41.14 10.21
CA THR A 41 12.61 40.27 9.04
C THR A 41 13.98 40.29 8.34
N THR A 42 14.73 39.20 8.45
CA THR A 42 15.82 38.82 7.54
C THR A 42 15.38 37.50 6.89
N ALA A 43 14.86 37.56 5.66
CA ALA A 43 15.65 37.35 4.45
C ALA A 43 16.38 35.99 4.47
N SER A 44 15.81 35.02 3.74
CA SER A 44 16.53 34.02 2.93
C SER A 44 17.91 33.63 3.45
N GLU A 45 17.97 32.79 4.48
CA GLU A 45 19.20 32.06 4.77
C GLU A 45 19.33 30.92 3.76
N GLY A 46 20.27 31.11 2.83
CA GLY A 46 20.58 30.16 1.77
C GLY A 46 20.95 28.80 2.33
N LEU A 47 20.31 27.76 1.79
CA LEU A 47 20.78 26.39 1.86
C LEU A 47 22.19 26.34 1.28
N THR A 48 23.21 26.43 2.12
CA THR A 48 24.55 26.02 1.73
C THR A 48 24.47 24.53 1.38
N ASN A 49 24.71 24.22 0.11
CA ASN A 49 24.90 22.87 -0.45
C ASN A 49 26.09 22.18 0.25
N ASP A 50 25.91 21.77 1.50
CA ASP A 50 26.79 20.77 2.10
C ASP A 50 26.46 19.42 1.46
N SER A 51 27.45 18.81 0.81
CA SER A 51 27.34 17.47 0.22
C SER A 51 26.78 16.45 1.23
N ASN A 52 27.04 16.62 2.53
CA ASN A 52 26.46 15.76 3.56
C ASN A 52 24.93 15.94 3.70
N THR A 53 24.43 17.17 3.59
CA THR A 53 23.00 17.46 3.68
C THR A 53 22.22 16.87 2.51
N ILE A 54 22.73 16.98 1.28
CA ILE A 54 22.07 16.40 0.10
C ILE A 54 22.08 14.86 0.14
N LEU A 55 23.16 14.24 0.63
CA LEU A 55 23.24 12.79 0.82
C LEU A 55 22.23 12.29 1.84
N LYS A 56 22.11 12.96 3.00
CA LYS A 56 21.11 12.63 4.01
C LYS A 56 19.68 12.78 3.47
N ARG A 57 19.42 13.84 2.70
CA ARG A 57 18.13 14.01 2.02
C ARG A 57 17.86 12.88 1.03
N GLY A 58 18.85 12.49 0.23
CA GLY A 58 18.72 11.40 -0.72
C GLY A 58 18.48 10.04 -0.05
N ASP A 59 19.17 9.74 1.05
CA ASP A 59 18.91 8.52 1.86
C ASP A 59 17.48 8.53 2.42
N TYR A 60 17.05 9.67 2.98
CA TYR A 60 15.69 9.84 3.50
C TYR A 60 14.63 9.61 2.42
N LEU A 61 14.82 10.18 1.22
CA LEU A 61 13.90 10.00 0.10
C LEU A 61 13.94 8.57 -0.45
N ALA A 62 15.11 7.91 -0.47
CA ALA A 62 15.23 6.53 -0.91
C ALA A 62 14.49 5.57 0.02
N ARG A 63 14.53 5.84 1.33
CA ARG A 63 13.72 5.16 2.35
C ARG A 63 12.25 5.46 2.18
N ALA A 64 11.85 6.74 2.13
CA ALA A 64 10.45 7.15 1.93
C ALA A 64 9.84 6.55 0.65
N GLY A 65 10.64 6.47 -0.41
CA GLY A 65 10.34 5.85 -1.70
C GLY A 65 10.26 4.33 -1.68
N ASP A 66 10.61 3.68 -0.56
CA ASP A 66 10.69 2.23 -0.43
C ASP A 66 11.60 1.56 -1.48
N CYS A 67 12.68 2.23 -1.87
CA CYS A 67 13.56 1.75 -2.94
C CYS A 67 14.19 0.40 -2.60
N LEU A 68 14.54 0.19 -1.33
CA LEU A 68 15.23 -1.01 -0.87
C LEU A 68 14.33 -2.25 -0.81
N ALA A 69 13.03 -2.11 -0.54
CA ALA A 69 12.11 -3.26 -0.48
C ALA A 69 12.09 -4.05 -1.80
N CYS A 70 12.17 -3.33 -2.92
CA CYS A 70 12.22 -3.95 -4.25
C CYS A 70 13.65 -4.14 -4.76
N HIS A 71 14.57 -3.18 -4.58
CA HIS A 71 15.92 -3.27 -5.15
C HIS A 71 16.93 -4.03 -4.29
N ARG A 72 16.45 -4.89 -3.38
CA ARG A 72 17.27 -5.84 -2.64
C ARG A 72 17.65 -7.08 -3.47
N GLY A 73 18.68 -7.78 -3.02
CA GLY A 73 19.02 -9.09 -3.57
C GLY A 73 18.03 -10.19 -3.17
N ALA A 74 18.14 -11.33 -3.84
CA ALA A 74 17.30 -12.50 -3.59
C ALA A 74 17.51 -13.12 -2.18
N SER A 75 18.68 -12.90 -1.58
CA SER A 75 18.98 -13.26 -0.20
C SER A 75 18.83 -12.06 0.73
N LEU A 76 18.39 -12.30 1.97
CA LEU A 76 18.35 -11.29 3.04
C LEU A 76 19.74 -10.73 3.40
N THR A 77 20.81 -11.45 3.06
CA THR A 77 22.21 -11.04 3.28
C THR A 77 22.85 -10.35 2.09
N ALA A 78 22.11 -10.16 1.00
CA ALA A 78 22.65 -9.50 -0.19
C ALA A 78 22.99 -8.03 0.10
N PRO A 79 24.03 -7.48 -0.56
CA PRO A 79 24.34 -6.05 -0.46
C PRO A 79 23.12 -5.18 -0.78
N LEU A 80 23.02 -4.02 -0.13
CA LEU A 80 21.95 -3.06 -0.37
C LEU A 80 21.91 -2.64 -1.84
N TYR A 81 20.71 -2.52 -2.39
CA TYR A 81 20.49 -2.05 -3.77
C TYR A 81 21.06 -2.94 -4.89
N ALA A 82 21.47 -4.17 -4.57
CA ALA A 82 21.99 -5.15 -5.52
C ALA A 82 20.97 -5.64 -6.57
N GLY A 83 19.67 -5.46 -6.32
CA GLY A 83 18.60 -5.99 -7.16
C GLY A 83 18.54 -7.52 -7.21
N GLY A 84 17.49 -8.05 -7.84
CA GLY A 84 17.26 -9.48 -7.97
C GLY A 84 16.08 -10.02 -7.19
N PHE A 85 15.38 -9.16 -6.45
CA PHE A 85 14.09 -9.51 -5.87
C PHE A 85 13.07 -9.85 -6.97
N ALA A 86 12.34 -10.94 -6.76
CA ALA A 86 11.35 -11.47 -7.69
C ALA A 86 9.95 -10.98 -7.29
N ILE A 87 9.37 -10.12 -8.12
CA ILE A 87 8.03 -9.57 -7.93
C ILE A 87 7.07 -10.42 -8.75
N ALA A 88 6.17 -11.13 -8.07
CA ALA A 88 5.09 -11.85 -8.71
C ALA A 88 4.10 -10.85 -9.34
N SER A 89 3.67 -11.12 -10.57
CA SER A 89 2.62 -10.35 -11.22
C SER A 89 1.74 -11.26 -12.09
N PRO A 90 0.50 -10.84 -12.43
CA PRO A 90 -0.35 -11.61 -13.34
C PRO A 90 0.24 -11.86 -14.73
N MET A 91 1.23 -11.05 -15.14
CA MET A 91 1.91 -11.16 -16.44
C MET A 91 3.16 -12.05 -16.37
N GLY A 92 3.53 -12.51 -15.18
CA GLY A 92 4.76 -13.26 -14.90
C GLY A 92 5.67 -12.53 -13.91
N THR A 93 6.79 -13.17 -13.55
CA THR A 93 7.73 -12.64 -12.57
C THR A 93 8.58 -11.51 -13.15
N ILE A 94 8.62 -10.38 -12.44
CA ILE A 94 9.47 -9.23 -12.76
C ILE A 94 10.63 -9.23 -11.77
N ILE A 95 11.86 -9.10 -12.28
CA ILE A 95 13.08 -9.07 -11.46
C ILE A 95 13.55 -7.62 -11.33
N SER A 96 13.76 -7.18 -10.08
CA SER A 96 14.27 -5.83 -9.82
C SER A 96 15.73 -5.68 -10.28
N PRO A 97 16.09 -4.56 -10.93
CA PRO A 97 17.47 -4.33 -11.33
C PRO A 97 18.33 -3.88 -10.15
N ASN A 98 19.65 -4.03 -10.29
CA ASN A 98 20.64 -3.41 -9.42
C ASN A 98 20.63 -1.88 -9.65
N ILE A 99 20.55 -1.09 -8.58
CA ILE A 99 20.56 0.39 -8.64
C ILE A 99 21.72 1.01 -7.84
N SER A 100 22.72 0.21 -7.48
CA SER A 100 23.99 0.71 -6.94
C SER A 100 24.76 1.54 -7.99
N PRO A 101 25.79 2.31 -7.61
CA PRO A 101 26.61 3.07 -8.55
C PRO A 101 27.61 2.21 -9.34
N SER A 102 27.45 0.88 -9.35
CA SER A 102 28.24 0.01 -10.20
C SER A 102 28.12 0.42 -11.68
N LYS A 103 29.26 0.57 -12.35
CA LYS A 103 29.33 0.85 -13.79
C LYS A 103 29.11 -0.39 -14.66
N THR A 104 29.12 -1.58 -14.08
CA THR A 104 29.01 -2.85 -14.82
C THR A 104 27.65 -3.51 -14.66
N SER A 105 27.02 -3.30 -13.51
CA SER A 105 25.80 -3.99 -13.09
C SER A 105 24.69 -3.07 -12.60
N GLY A 106 25.02 -1.86 -12.15
CA GLY A 106 24.07 -0.89 -11.60
C GLY A 106 23.82 0.32 -12.50
N ILE A 107 23.52 1.46 -11.88
CA ILE A 107 23.23 2.73 -12.56
C ILE A 107 24.44 3.64 -12.71
N GLY A 108 25.67 3.16 -12.46
CA GLY A 108 26.88 3.99 -12.42
C GLY A 108 27.24 4.73 -13.71
N ASN A 109 26.62 4.38 -14.84
CA ASN A 109 26.76 5.10 -16.10
C ASN A 109 25.58 6.02 -16.44
N TYR A 110 24.53 6.08 -15.63
CA TYR A 110 23.40 7.00 -15.86
C TYR A 110 23.88 8.43 -15.64
N SER A 111 23.49 9.35 -16.51
CA SER A 111 23.45 10.76 -16.13
C SER A 111 22.26 11.03 -15.22
N GLU A 112 22.29 12.15 -14.49
CA GLU A 112 21.16 12.58 -13.67
C GLU A 112 19.87 12.72 -14.50
N GLN A 113 19.97 13.22 -15.74
CA GLN A 113 18.83 13.36 -16.65
C GLN A 113 18.26 11.99 -17.07
N GLU A 114 19.12 11.01 -17.30
CA GLU A 114 18.71 9.63 -17.60
C GLU A 114 18.07 8.96 -16.39
N PHE A 115 18.60 9.20 -15.19
CA PHE A 115 18.01 8.73 -13.93
C PHE A 115 16.63 9.36 -13.71
N ALA A 116 16.52 10.68 -13.84
CA ALA A 116 15.27 11.42 -13.76
C ALA A 116 14.22 10.88 -14.75
N ARG A 117 14.64 10.57 -15.97
CA ARG A 117 13.78 9.99 -17.01
C ARG A 117 13.36 8.56 -16.68
N ALA A 118 14.23 7.75 -16.08
CA ALA A 118 13.88 6.41 -15.65
C ALA A 118 12.83 6.44 -14.54
N ILE A 119 13.03 7.24 -13.50
CA ILE A 119 12.14 7.24 -12.33
C ILE A 119 10.84 8.01 -12.55
N ARG A 120 10.83 9.07 -13.37
CA ARG A 120 9.61 9.89 -13.60
C ARG A 120 8.84 9.52 -14.86
N LYS A 121 9.49 8.90 -15.85
CA LYS A 121 8.86 8.58 -17.14
C LYS A 121 8.86 7.09 -17.46
N GLY A 122 9.48 6.27 -16.61
CA GLY A 122 9.59 4.85 -16.86
C GLY A 122 10.42 4.52 -18.09
N ILE A 123 11.44 5.32 -18.44
CA ILE A 123 12.28 5.05 -19.63
C ILE A 123 13.74 4.91 -19.20
N ARG A 124 14.29 3.71 -19.36
CA ARG A 124 15.68 3.37 -19.01
C ARG A 124 16.68 4.14 -19.88
N LYS A 125 17.96 4.11 -19.45
CA LYS A 125 19.08 4.68 -20.21
C LYS A 125 19.12 4.16 -21.65
N ASP A 126 18.94 2.84 -21.83
CA ASP A 126 18.92 2.17 -23.14
C ASP A 126 17.67 2.45 -23.99
N GLY A 127 16.76 3.32 -23.53
CA GLY A 127 15.52 3.67 -24.21
C GLY A 127 14.37 2.69 -23.98
N ALA A 128 14.60 1.56 -23.31
CA ALA A 128 13.55 0.60 -23.02
C ALA A 128 12.60 1.12 -21.92
N TYR A 129 11.30 0.92 -22.13
CA TYR A 129 10.28 1.28 -21.13
C TYR A 129 10.28 0.31 -19.95
N LEU A 130 10.07 0.84 -18.75
CA LEU A 130 9.87 0.09 -17.51
C LEU A 130 8.43 -0.42 -17.42
N TYR A 131 8.26 -1.60 -16.82
CA TYR A 131 6.94 -2.05 -16.40
C TYR A 131 6.51 -1.25 -15.17
N PRO A 132 5.22 -0.91 -15.03
CA PRO A 132 4.68 -0.15 -13.89
C PRO A 132 4.65 -0.96 -12.57
N ALA A 133 5.44 -2.03 -12.47
CA ALA A 133 5.83 -2.64 -11.20
C ALA A 133 6.81 -1.73 -10.43
N MET A 134 7.64 -0.95 -11.14
CA MET A 134 8.25 0.23 -10.54
C MET A 134 7.20 1.35 -10.56
N PRO A 135 6.88 2.00 -9.44
CA PRO A 135 5.80 2.98 -9.36
C PRO A 135 6.23 4.35 -9.93
N TYR A 136 6.80 4.36 -11.14
CA TYR A 136 7.25 5.59 -11.81
C TYR A 136 6.10 6.56 -12.11
N THR A 137 4.86 6.06 -12.18
CA THR A 137 3.69 6.92 -12.31
C THR A 137 3.42 7.73 -11.05
N ALA A 138 3.77 7.23 -9.86
CA ALA A 138 3.72 8.00 -8.62
C ALA A 138 4.94 8.91 -8.51
N TYR A 139 6.14 8.40 -8.83
CA TYR A 139 7.37 9.18 -8.81
C TYR A 139 7.42 10.31 -9.84
N ALA A 140 6.52 10.33 -10.83
CA ALA A 140 6.39 11.43 -11.77
C ALA A 140 6.21 12.78 -11.07
N GLY A 141 5.62 12.80 -9.85
CA GLY A 141 5.48 14.01 -9.06
C GLY A 141 6.73 14.44 -8.28
N LEU A 142 7.84 13.67 -8.30
CA LEU A 142 9.08 14.06 -7.64
C LEU A 142 9.61 15.39 -8.22
N THR A 143 10.01 16.29 -7.32
CA THR A 143 10.62 17.57 -7.67
C THR A 143 12.04 17.36 -8.22
N ASP A 144 12.55 18.30 -9.03
CA ASP A 144 13.91 18.19 -9.55
C ASP A 144 14.96 18.14 -8.43
N GLN A 145 14.72 18.85 -7.31
CA GLN A 145 15.60 18.81 -6.13
C GLN A 145 15.63 17.43 -5.48
N ASP A 146 14.48 16.74 -5.40
CA ASP A 146 14.42 15.41 -4.80
C ASP A 146 15.01 14.34 -5.72
N VAL A 147 14.84 14.50 -7.04
CA VAL A 147 15.52 13.66 -8.03
C VAL A 147 17.03 13.84 -7.94
N HIS A 148 17.51 15.09 -7.81
CA HIS A 148 18.93 15.38 -7.62
C HIS A 148 19.49 14.76 -6.34
N ALA A 149 18.76 14.86 -5.23
CA ALA A 149 19.14 14.28 -3.94
C ALA A 149 19.23 12.75 -4.03
N LEU A 150 18.21 12.09 -4.61
CA LEU A 150 18.20 10.64 -4.85
C LEU A 150 19.37 10.21 -5.72
N TYR A 151 19.59 10.88 -6.86
CA TYR A 151 20.70 10.58 -7.76
C TYR A 151 22.05 10.72 -7.04
N THR A 152 22.25 11.82 -6.31
CA THR A 152 23.48 12.06 -5.54
C THR A 152 23.72 10.97 -4.50
N TYR A 153 22.69 10.57 -3.75
CA TYR A 153 22.77 9.48 -2.78
C TYR A 153 23.12 8.14 -3.43
N PHE A 154 22.45 7.75 -4.52
CA PHE A 154 22.80 6.49 -5.19
C PHE A 154 24.21 6.51 -5.79
N MET A 155 24.67 7.66 -6.28
CA MET A 155 25.97 7.77 -6.93
C MET A 155 27.15 7.89 -5.95
N GLN A 156 26.92 8.43 -4.75
CA GLN A 156 27.99 8.77 -3.80
C GLN A 156 27.80 8.17 -2.40
N GLY A 157 26.55 7.91 -1.98
CA GLY A 157 26.21 7.37 -0.66
C GLY A 157 26.00 5.86 -0.61
N VAL A 158 25.87 5.19 -1.76
CA VAL A 158 25.67 3.74 -1.86
C VAL A 158 26.97 3.05 -2.32
N ALA A 159 27.30 1.91 -1.71
CA ALA A 159 28.44 1.11 -2.15
C ALA A 159 28.15 0.43 -3.51
N PRO A 160 29.11 0.41 -4.45
CA PRO A 160 28.92 -0.27 -5.72
C PRO A 160 28.79 -1.78 -5.53
N VAL A 161 27.84 -2.39 -6.24
CA VAL A 161 27.63 -3.84 -6.28
C VAL A 161 27.78 -4.30 -7.73
N ASP A 162 28.92 -4.92 -8.05
CA ASP A 162 29.24 -5.33 -9.42
C ASP A 162 28.59 -6.67 -9.83
N GLN A 163 27.89 -7.33 -8.91
CA GLN A 163 27.13 -8.54 -9.22
C GLN A 163 25.81 -8.19 -9.92
N LYS A 164 25.55 -8.84 -11.06
CA LYS A 164 24.25 -8.78 -11.73
C LYS A 164 23.26 -9.71 -11.04
N PRO A 165 21.97 -9.36 -11.01
CA PRO A 165 20.92 -10.31 -10.66
C PRO A 165 21.04 -11.58 -11.51
N ALA A 166 20.97 -12.75 -10.85
CA ALA A 166 21.08 -14.04 -11.53
C ALA A 166 19.93 -14.31 -12.50
N ALA A 167 18.74 -13.80 -12.17
CA ALA A 167 17.55 -13.90 -13.00
C ALA A 167 17.30 -12.58 -13.76
N THR A 168 16.63 -12.70 -14.91
CA THR A 168 16.15 -11.55 -15.69
C THR A 168 14.66 -11.68 -15.95
N THR A 169 13.98 -10.54 -16.11
CA THR A 169 12.55 -10.53 -16.41
C THR A 169 12.28 -11.16 -17.78
N LYS A 170 11.50 -12.24 -17.81
CA LYS A 170 11.11 -12.97 -19.03
C LYS A 170 9.59 -13.13 -19.05
N LEU A 171 8.87 -12.11 -19.52
CA LEU A 171 7.42 -12.18 -19.66
C LEU A 171 7.03 -12.86 -20.98
N ALA A 172 5.85 -13.46 -21.04
CA ALA A 172 5.32 -14.05 -22.28
C ALA A 172 4.77 -12.96 -23.22
N PHE A 173 4.61 -13.29 -24.51
CA PHE A 173 3.88 -12.43 -25.44
C PHE A 173 2.44 -12.21 -24.96
N PRO A 174 1.89 -10.98 -25.06
CA PRO A 174 2.46 -9.76 -25.65
C PRO A 174 3.32 -8.93 -24.69
N PHE A 175 3.38 -9.30 -23.42
CA PHE A 175 3.97 -8.50 -22.34
C PHE A 175 5.50 -8.36 -22.44
N ASN A 176 6.19 -9.18 -23.24
CA ASN A 176 7.60 -9.01 -23.56
C ASN A 176 7.90 -7.78 -24.44
N ILE A 177 6.90 -7.23 -25.14
CA ILE A 177 7.06 -6.08 -26.05
C ILE A 177 7.02 -4.79 -25.23
N ARG A 178 8.19 -4.33 -24.76
CA ARG A 178 8.31 -3.11 -23.94
C ARG A 178 7.76 -1.86 -24.62
N LEU A 179 7.74 -1.79 -25.95
CA LEU A 179 7.17 -0.64 -26.67
C LEU A 179 5.68 -0.44 -26.37
N LEU A 180 4.93 -1.47 -26.00
CA LEU A 180 3.52 -1.32 -25.60
C LEU A 180 3.35 -0.38 -24.39
N MET A 181 4.38 -0.26 -23.55
CA MET A 181 4.37 0.68 -22.43
C MET A 181 4.43 2.14 -22.87
N SER A 182 4.86 2.47 -24.10
CA SER A 182 4.78 3.85 -24.59
C SER A 182 3.33 4.32 -24.72
N GLY A 183 2.47 3.46 -25.27
CA GLY A 183 1.03 3.71 -25.37
C GLY A 183 0.36 3.69 -24.00
N TRP A 184 0.78 2.79 -23.09
CA TRP A 184 0.30 2.79 -21.71
C TRP A 184 0.66 4.09 -20.98
N ASN A 185 1.90 4.58 -21.13
CA ASN A 185 2.35 5.84 -20.56
C ASN A 185 1.54 7.02 -21.09
N LEU A 186 1.26 7.05 -22.39
CA LEU A 186 0.43 8.11 -22.99
C LEU A 186 -0.96 8.21 -22.34
N LEU A 187 -1.51 7.10 -21.85
CA LEU A 187 -2.84 7.06 -21.22
C LEU A 187 -2.81 7.28 -19.70
N PHE A 188 -1.76 6.82 -19.01
CA PHE A 188 -1.78 6.68 -17.54
C PHE A 188 -0.68 7.42 -16.79
N LEU A 189 0.41 7.80 -17.46
CA LEU A 189 1.44 8.64 -16.86
C LEU A 189 0.91 10.08 -16.77
N HIS A 190 0.98 10.69 -15.58
CA HIS A 190 0.61 12.09 -15.43
C HIS A 190 1.80 13.00 -15.71
N ASP A 191 1.50 14.19 -16.22
CA ASP A 191 2.54 15.13 -16.63
C ASP A 191 2.99 16.02 -15.48
N GLY A 192 4.26 15.86 -15.11
CA GLY A 192 5.06 16.85 -14.39
C GLY A 192 5.08 16.72 -12.86
N PRO A 193 5.93 17.54 -12.22
CA PRO A 193 6.15 17.49 -10.78
C PRO A 193 4.89 17.84 -9.98
N PHE A 194 4.88 17.39 -8.73
CA PHE A 194 3.88 17.74 -7.74
C PHE A 194 3.75 19.26 -7.59
N LYS A 195 2.51 19.74 -7.45
CA LYS A 195 2.20 21.15 -7.23
C LYS A 195 1.39 21.30 -5.95
N ASN A 196 1.84 22.19 -5.06
CA ASN A 196 1.10 22.52 -3.84
C ASN A 196 -0.27 23.12 -4.18
N ASN A 197 -1.28 22.75 -3.40
CA ASN A 197 -2.57 23.39 -3.42
C ASN A 197 -2.55 24.56 -2.42
N PRO A 198 -2.70 25.83 -2.87
CA PRO A 198 -2.64 26.99 -1.97
C PRO A 198 -3.83 27.10 -1.01
N LYS A 199 -4.86 26.25 -1.17
CA LYS A 199 -6.07 26.25 -0.32
C LYS A 199 -5.96 25.35 0.90
N VAL A 200 -4.87 24.62 1.06
CA VAL A 200 -4.64 23.72 2.21
C VAL A 200 -3.31 24.08 2.86
N SER A 201 -3.13 23.66 4.12
CA SER A 201 -1.90 23.92 4.85
C SER A 201 -0.68 23.23 4.23
N ASP A 202 0.51 23.71 4.57
CA ASP A 202 1.76 23.08 4.15
C ASP A 202 1.88 21.64 4.65
N GLN A 203 1.34 21.35 5.84
CA GLN A 203 1.26 19.99 6.38
C GLN A 203 0.45 19.06 5.46
N ILE A 204 -0.72 19.49 4.98
CA ILE A 204 -1.54 18.68 4.07
C ILE A 204 -0.85 18.52 2.70
N ASN A 205 -0.22 19.58 2.19
CA ASN A 205 0.57 19.47 0.96
C ASN A 205 1.76 18.51 1.12
N ARG A 206 2.45 18.54 2.26
CA ARG A 206 3.55 17.62 2.56
C ARG A 206 3.07 16.18 2.67
N GLY A 207 1.98 15.95 3.39
CA GLY A 207 1.34 14.64 3.51
C GLY A 207 0.93 14.08 2.16
N ARG A 208 0.29 14.90 1.32
CA ARG A 208 -0.08 14.51 -0.04
C ARG A 208 1.13 14.17 -0.90
N TYR A 209 2.20 14.97 -0.82
CA TYR A 209 3.42 14.68 -1.56
C TYR A 209 3.99 13.30 -1.19
N LEU A 210 4.07 12.99 0.10
CA LEU A 210 4.56 11.72 0.61
C LEU A 210 3.65 10.56 0.22
N VAL A 211 2.35 10.64 0.51
CA VAL A 211 1.38 9.56 0.26
C VAL A 211 1.22 9.26 -1.23
N ASP A 212 1.12 10.28 -2.08
CA ASP A 212 0.83 10.08 -3.51
C ASP A 212 2.06 9.71 -4.33
N ASN A 213 3.26 10.17 -3.92
CA ASN A 213 4.45 10.08 -4.78
C ASN A 213 5.52 9.16 -4.19
N LEU A 214 6.03 9.47 -3.00
CA LEU A 214 7.13 8.72 -2.39
C LEU A 214 6.66 7.38 -1.81
N ALA A 215 5.69 7.39 -0.91
CA ALA A 215 5.12 6.19 -0.31
C ALA A 215 4.08 5.50 -1.20
N HIS A 216 3.67 6.16 -2.30
CA HIS A 216 2.85 5.64 -3.40
C HIS A 216 1.68 4.74 -2.95
N CYS A 217 0.94 5.15 -1.91
CA CYS A 217 -0.01 4.27 -1.23
C CYS A 217 -1.14 3.80 -2.16
N SER A 218 -1.47 4.57 -3.21
CA SER A 218 -2.50 4.22 -4.18
C SER A 218 -2.14 2.99 -5.00
N THR A 219 -0.86 2.66 -5.11
CA THR A 219 -0.38 1.49 -5.85
C THR A 219 -0.90 0.18 -5.24
N CYS A 220 -1.05 0.14 -3.91
CA CYS A 220 -1.58 -1.01 -3.19
C CYS A 220 -3.06 -0.81 -2.84
N HIS A 221 -3.47 0.40 -2.48
CA HIS A 221 -4.81 0.67 -1.93
C HIS A 221 -5.85 1.09 -2.99
N SER A 222 -5.51 1.13 -4.28
CA SER A 222 -6.49 1.39 -5.34
C SER A 222 -6.62 0.17 -6.26
N PRO A 223 -7.85 -0.22 -6.65
CA PRO A 223 -8.03 -1.33 -7.57
C PRO A 223 -7.47 -0.97 -8.95
N ARG A 224 -7.02 -2.00 -9.67
CA ARG A 224 -6.51 -1.86 -11.03
C ARG A 224 -7.67 -1.92 -12.04
N ASN A 225 -7.61 -1.06 -13.05
CA ASN A 225 -8.54 -1.09 -14.17
C ASN A 225 -8.15 -2.18 -15.17
N PHE A 226 -8.91 -2.28 -16.27
CA PHE A 226 -8.68 -3.28 -17.31
C PHE A 226 -7.25 -3.28 -17.89
N PHE A 227 -6.61 -2.12 -17.97
CA PHE A 227 -5.24 -1.96 -18.46
C PHE A 227 -4.18 -2.10 -17.37
N MET A 228 -4.55 -2.66 -16.22
CA MET A 228 -3.69 -2.81 -15.03
C MET A 228 -3.17 -1.48 -14.45
N ALA A 229 -3.79 -0.35 -14.83
CA ALA A 229 -3.50 0.97 -14.26
C ALA A 229 -4.38 1.25 -13.04
N GLU A 230 -3.93 2.12 -12.13
CA GLU A 230 -4.70 2.50 -10.94
C GLU A 230 -6.01 3.17 -11.32
N SER A 231 -7.10 2.73 -10.67
CA SER A 231 -8.40 3.36 -10.87
C SER A 231 -8.48 4.68 -10.10
N ARG A 232 -8.36 5.79 -10.83
CA ARG A 232 -8.55 7.14 -10.25
C ARG A 232 -9.94 7.35 -9.65
N ARG A 233 -10.96 6.65 -10.16
CA ARG A 233 -12.35 6.72 -9.66
C ARG A 233 -12.57 5.94 -8.36
N ARG A 234 -11.64 5.06 -8.00
CA ARG A 234 -11.67 4.21 -6.81
C ARG A 234 -10.37 4.37 -6.01
N TYR A 235 -9.87 5.60 -6.00
CA TYR A 235 -8.62 5.95 -5.35
C TYR A 235 -8.70 5.61 -3.85
N MET A 236 -7.77 4.78 -3.38
CA MET A 236 -7.62 4.34 -1.98
C MET A 236 -8.76 3.48 -1.42
N THR A 237 -9.65 2.93 -2.25
CA THR A 237 -10.81 2.14 -1.79
C THR A 237 -10.53 0.66 -1.50
N GLY A 238 -9.26 0.26 -1.50
CA GLY A 238 -8.79 -1.11 -1.28
C GLY A 238 -8.66 -1.94 -2.55
N ALA A 239 -7.75 -2.92 -2.52
CA ALA A 239 -7.47 -3.85 -3.61
C ALA A 239 -6.76 -5.12 -3.13
N LEU A 240 -6.81 -6.17 -3.96
CA LEU A 240 -5.96 -7.35 -3.78
C LEU A 240 -4.56 -7.10 -4.35
N VAL A 241 -3.53 -7.42 -3.57
CA VAL A 241 -2.11 -7.31 -3.91
C VAL A 241 -1.41 -8.59 -3.48
N SER A 242 -0.96 -9.40 -4.44
CA SER A 242 -0.20 -10.64 -4.17
C SER A 242 -0.86 -11.56 -3.12
N GLY A 243 -2.17 -11.78 -3.24
CA GLY A 243 -2.96 -12.61 -2.32
C GLY A 243 -3.42 -11.89 -1.06
N TRP A 244 -2.74 -10.83 -0.62
CA TRP A 244 -3.17 -9.96 0.48
C TRP A 244 -4.25 -8.98 0.02
N TYR A 245 -5.13 -8.58 0.92
CA TYR A 245 -6.09 -7.51 0.72
C TYR A 245 -5.58 -6.22 1.39
N ALA A 246 -5.18 -5.25 0.57
CA ALA A 246 -4.89 -3.89 0.99
C ALA A 246 -6.22 -3.17 1.24
N PRO A 247 -6.53 -2.74 2.48
CA PRO A 247 -7.84 -2.22 2.83
C PRO A 247 -8.16 -0.87 2.18
N ASN A 248 -9.43 -0.46 2.26
CA ASN A 248 -9.79 0.94 2.04
C ASN A 248 -9.15 1.81 3.14
N ILE A 249 -8.47 2.88 2.71
CA ILE A 249 -7.79 3.86 3.58
C ILE A 249 -8.29 5.29 3.35
N THR A 250 -9.43 5.46 2.67
CA THR A 250 -10.18 6.72 2.72
C THR A 250 -10.77 6.93 4.12
N PRO A 251 -11.15 8.16 4.50
CA PRO A 251 -11.75 8.44 5.81
C PRO A 251 -13.23 8.02 5.89
N ASP A 252 -13.65 7.03 5.10
CA ASP A 252 -14.93 6.36 5.28
C ASP A 252 -14.98 5.64 6.65
N GLU A 253 -16.10 5.78 7.37
CA GLU A 253 -16.21 5.34 8.76
C GLU A 253 -16.36 3.81 8.92
N THR A 254 -16.86 3.11 7.90
CA THR A 254 -17.15 1.67 7.98
C THR A 254 -16.14 0.85 7.17
N GLY A 255 -15.97 1.15 5.88
CA GLY A 255 -15.01 0.48 5.01
C GLY A 255 -13.58 0.98 5.21
N GLY A 256 -13.42 2.26 5.54
CA GLY A 256 -12.15 2.98 5.57
C GLY A 256 -11.45 3.07 6.93
N ILE A 257 -10.73 4.18 7.13
CA ILE A 257 -10.05 4.58 8.37
C ILE A 257 -10.68 5.84 8.99
N GLY A 258 -11.95 6.13 8.67
CA GLY A 258 -12.67 7.30 9.17
C GLY A 258 -12.76 7.36 10.69
N SER A 259 -12.91 6.20 11.32
CA SER A 259 -12.97 6.03 12.78
C SER A 259 -11.61 5.97 13.47
N TRP A 260 -10.51 6.13 12.73
CA TRP A 260 -9.17 6.21 13.29
C TRP A 260 -8.82 7.68 13.51
N SER A 261 -8.23 7.97 14.66
CA SER A 261 -7.61 9.25 14.94
C SER A 261 -6.33 9.43 14.10
N GLU A 262 -5.91 10.68 13.90
CA GLU A 262 -4.65 10.96 13.21
C GLU A 262 -3.45 10.33 13.93
N GLU A 263 -3.47 10.27 15.26
CA GLU A 263 -2.44 9.65 16.07
C GLU A 263 -2.35 8.14 15.84
N GLU A 264 -3.48 7.44 15.77
CA GLU A 264 -3.50 6.01 15.47
C GLU A 264 -3.01 5.72 14.06
N ILE A 265 -3.34 6.57 13.08
CA ILE A 265 -2.81 6.45 11.72
C ILE A 265 -1.29 6.65 11.75
N ALA A 266 -0.80 7.69 12.42
CA ALA A 266 0.62 7.97 12.54
C ALA A 266 1.38 6.82 13.23
N THR A 267 0.83 6.32 14.34
CA THR A 267 1.35 5.15 15.06
C THR A 267 1.43 3.95 14.13
N TYR A 268 0.34 3.62 13.41
CA TYR A 268 0.32 2.48 12.49
C TYR A 268 1.34 2.61 11.37
N LEU A 269 1.51 3.79 10.78
CA LEU A 269 2.48 4.01 9.70
C LEU A 269 3.92 3.83 10.20
N ASN A 270 4.21 4.15 11.46
CA ASN A 270 5.55 4.01 12.04
C ASN A 270 5.83 2.58 12.56
N THR A 271 4.88 1.98 13.28
CA THR A 271 5.09 0.73 14.03
C THR A 271 4.43 -0.49 13.39
N GLY A 272 3.43 -0.27 12.54
CA GLY A 272 2.60 -1.34 11.98
C GLY A 272 1.64 -1.95 12.99
N HIS A 273 1.36 -1.28 14.10
CA HIS A 273 0.45 -1.80 15.12
C HIS A 273 -0.41 -0.69 15.73
N VAL A 274 -1.71 -0.95 15.84
CA VAL A 274 -2.62 -0.21 16.72
C VAL A 274 -3.45 -1.23 17.50
N ALA A 275 -3.38 -1.15 18.83
CA ALA A 275 -4.07 -2.04 19.74
C ALA A 275 -5.58 -2.02 19.50
N GLY A 276 -6.21 -3.20 19.48
CA GLY A 276 -7.65 -3.34 19.18
C GLY A 276 -8.08 -2.87 17.80
N LYS A 277 -7.13 -2.69 16.85
CA LYS A 277 -7.43 -2.27 15.48
C LYS A 277 -6.76 -3.11 14.41
N ALA A 278 -5.43 -3.06 14.32
CA ALA A 278 -4.74 -3.69 13.19
C ALA A 278 -3.26 -3.95 13.45
N GLN A 279 -2.74 -4.94 12.74
CA GLN A 279 -1.32 -5.26 12.66
C GLN A 279 -0.91 -5.42 11.20
N ALA A 280 0.20 -4.80 10.83
CA ALA A 280 0.78 -4.93 9.51
C ALA A 280 1.39 -6.32 9.35
N ALA A 281 1.11 -6.92 8.20
CA ALA A 281 1.67 -8.18 7.73
C ALA A 281 1.90 -8.08 6.21
N GLY A 282 2.60 -9.07 5.64
CA GLY A 282 2.87 -9.14 4.21
C GLY A 282 3.48 -7.85 3.65
N ASN A 283 2.95 -7.38 2.53
CA ASN A 283 3.46 -6.18 1.84
C ASN A 283 3.39 -4.91 2.69
N MET A 284 2.40 -4.78 3.59
CA MET A 284 2.33 -3.61 4.47
C MET A 284 3.40 -3.67 5.56
N ALA A 285 3.73 -4.86 6.08
CA ALA A 285 4.84 -5.03 7.01
C ALA A 285 6.18 -4.66 6.36
N GLU A 286 6.39 -5.08 5.11
CA GLU A 286 7.59 -4.71 4.33
C GLU A 286 7.68 -3.19 4.12
N ALA A 287 6.57 -2.53 3.74
CA ALA A 287 6.53 -1.08 3.57
C ALA A 287 6.91 -0.32 4.86
N ILE A 288 6.56 -0.88 6.03
CA ILE A 288 6.93 -0.27 7.32
C ILE A 288 8.41 -0.54 7.62
N GLU A 289 8.85 -1.79 7.46
CA GLU A 289 10.22 -2.20 7.78
C GLU A 289 11.27 -1.51 6.91
N TYR A 290 11.00 -1.34 5.61
CA TYR A 290 11.97 -0.78 4.66
C TYR A 290 11.78 0.72 4.39
N SER A 291 10.63 1.31 4.72
CA SER A 291 10.32 2.72 4.45
C SER A 291 9.79 3.48 5.67
N LEU A 292 8.54 3.25 6.05
CA LEU A 292 7.77 4.22 6.83
C LEU A 292 8.31 4.45 8.25
N ARG A 293 8.88 3.42 8.89
CA ARG A 293 9.47 3.56 10.25
C ARG A 293 10.65 4.54 10.32
N PHE A 294 11.25 4.89 9.18
CA PHE A 294 12.38 5.80 9.09
C PHE A 294 11.96 7.25 8.84
N LEU A 295 10.68 7.51 8.61
CA LEU A 295 10.18 8.85 8.39
C LEU A 295 10.17 9.64 9.69
N SER A 296 10.37 10.96 9.58
CA SER A 296 10.24 11.84 10.72
C SER A 296 8.80 11.85 11.24
N ALA A 297 8.63 12.06 12.55
CA ALA A 297 7.30 12.17 13.15
C ALA A 297 6.44 13.22 12.43
N ALA A 298 7.01 14.38 12.08
CA ALA A 298 6.32 15.44 11.35
C ALA A 298 5.78 14.96 10.00
N ASP A 299 6.55 14.17 9.25
CA ASP A 299 6.13 13.62 7.97
C ASP A 299 5.05 12.54 8.12
N VAL A 300 5.17 11.67 9.12
CA VAL A 300 4.15 10.64 9.42
C VAL A 300 2.82 11.28 9.84
N HIS A 301 2.85 12.33 10.67
CA HIS A 301 1.64 13.11 11.01
C HIS A 301 1.10 13.88 9.81
N ALA A 302 1.95 14.41 8.92
CA ALA A 302 1.50 15.04 7.68
C ALA A 302 0.75 14.03 6.78
N MET A 303 1.28 12.81 6.65
CA MET A 303 0.61 11.72 5.92
C MET A 303 -0.74 11.38 6.55
N ALA A 304 -0.80 11.23 7.88
CA ALA A 304 -2.05 10.97 8.60
C ALA A 304 -3.10 12.07 8.37
N ALA A 305 -2.70 13.34 8.52
CA ALA A 305 -3.57 14.50 8.30
C ALA A 305 -4.09 14.52 6.86
N TYR A 306 -3.22 14.28 5.85
CA TYR A 306 -3.66 14.21 4.46
C TYR A 306 -4.67 13.08 4.20
N LEU A 307 -4.44 11.87 4.74
CA LEU A 307 -5.35 10.74 4.56
C LEU A 307 -6.77 11.07 5.05
N LYS A 308 -6.91 11.88 6.11
CA LYS A 308 -8.21 12.36 6.63
C LYS A 308 -8.90 13.37 5.71
N THR A 309 -8.20 13.96 4.75
CA THR A 309 -8.78 14.92 3.78
C THR A 309 -9.29 14.27 2.49
N ILE A 310 -8.97 12.99 2.25
CA ILE A 310 -9.40 12.27 1.05
C ILE A 310 -10.94 12.13 1.07
N THR A 311 -11.59 12.20 -0.10
CA THR A 311 -13.03 11.96 -0.20
C THR A 311 -13.37 10.55 0.30
N PRO A 312 -14.22 10.40 1.34
CA PRO A 312 -14.70 9.10 1.80
C PRO A 312 -15.38 8.34 0.65
N GLN A 313 -15.00 7.08 0.46
CA GLN A 313 -15.59 6.22 -0.56
C GLN A 313 -15.65 4.79 -0.03
N ASP A 314 -16.85 4.21 0.01
CA ASP A 314 -17.01 2.77 0.21
C ASP A 314 -17.73 2.12 -0.98
N HIS A 315 -17.17 0.99 -1.41
CA HIS A 315 -17.71 0.14 -2.47
C HIS A 315 -17.86 -1.32 -2.01
N SER A 316 -17.59 -1.59 -0.74
CA SER A 316 -17.72 -2.92 -0.15
C SER A 316 -19.13 -3.18 0.39
N GLY A 317 -19.89 -2.11 0.69
CA GLY A 317 -21.23 -2.22 1.26
C GLY A 317 -21.20 -2.61 2.74
N THR A 318 -20.06 -2.43 3.42
CA THR A 318 -19.92 -2.75 4.83
C THR A 318 -20.64 -1.72 5.68
N ARG A 319 -21.37 -2.21 6.68
CA ARG A 319 -22.09 -1.38 7.65
C ARG A 319 -21.35 -1.25 8.98
N GLN A 320 -20.20 -1.90 9.09
CA GLN A 320 -19.45 -2.06 10.32
C GLN A 320 -17.96 -2.02 10.01
N SER A 321 -17.17 -1.42 10.91
CA SER A 321 -15.73 -1.34 10.75
C SER A 321 -15.07 -2.71 10.96
N ARG A 322 -14.03 -3.00 10.17
CA ARG A 322 -13.32 -4.29 10.20
C ARG A 322 -12.72 -4.65 11.57
N PHE A 323 -12.41 -3.68 12.41
CA PHE A 323 -11.84 -3.92 13.73
C PHE A 323 -12.90 -3.95 14.84
N SER A 324 -14.18 -3.82 14.53
CA SER A 324 -15.25 -3.91 15.53
C SER A 324 -15.90 -5.30 15.59
N PHE A 325 -15.50 -6.22 14.71
CA PHE A 325 -15.92 -7.62 14.76
C PHE A 325 -15.26 -8.37 15.93
N GLY A 326 -15.85 -9.51 16.29
CA GLY A 326 -15.50 -10.27 17.47
C GLY A 326 -16.21 -9.72 18.71
N THR A 327 -16.86 -10.60 19.46
CA THR A 327 -17.36 -10.30 20.81
C THR A 327 -16.37 -10.93 21.80
N GLN A 328 -15.96 -10.19 22.83
CA GLN A 328 -15.34 -10.80 24.00
C GLN A 328 -16.41 -11.56 24.80
N GLU A 329 -16.99 -12.61 24.22
CA GLU A 329 -17.70 -13.60 25.00
C GLU A 329 -16.63 -14.47 25.64
N SER A 330 -16.51 -14.43 26.97
CA SER A 330 -15.72 -15.42 27.70
C SER A 330 -16.19 -16.79 27.26
N ALA A 331 -15.30 -17.66 26.79
CA ALA A 331 -15.71 -19.04 26.57
C ALA A 331 -16.32 -19.56 27.87
N ASP A 332 -17.61 -19.90 27.82
CA ASP A 332 -18.24 -20.60 28.92
C ASP A 332 -17.37 -21.85 29.18
N PRO A 333 -16.83 -22.04 30.40
CA PRO A 333 -16.00 -23.21 30.71
C PRO A 333 -16.69 -24.53 30.36
N VAL A 334 -18.02 -24.53 30.22
CA VAL A 334 -18.89 -25.66 29.87
C VAL A 334 -19.07 -25.83 28.34
N LEU A 335 -18.94 -24.76 27.53
CA LEU A 335 -19.07 -24.82 26.06
C LEU A 335 -17.75 -25.09 25.34
N ILE A 336 -16.62 -25.04 26.05
CA ILE A 336 -15.52 -25.94 25.71
C ILE A 336 -16.02 -27.32 26.12
N GLU A 337 -16.61 -28.08 25.19
CA GLU A 337 -16.88 -29.49 25.50
C GLU A 337 -15.61 -30.03 26.16
N PRO A 338 -15.70 -30.58 27.38
CA PRO A 338 -14.54 -31.23 27.95
C PRO A 338 -14.19 -32.26 26.88
N ILE A 339 -12.98 -32.16 26.35
CA ILE A 339 -12.47 -33.03 25.29
C ILE A 339 -12.45 -34.45 25.89
N THR A 340 -13.61 -35.09 25.92
CA THR A 340 -13.94 -36.34 26.60
C THR A 340 -13.89 -37.49 25.61
N SER A 341 -13.90 -37.16 24.31
CA SER A 341 -13.49 -38.04 23.23
C SER A 341 -12.05 -37.75 22.79
N ARG A 342 -11.09 -37.78 23.74
CA ARG A 342 -9.69 -38.03 23.37
C ARG A 342 -9.46 -39.53 23.41
N THR A 343 -9.59 -40.20 22.27
CA THR A 343 -8.64 -41.28 22.04
C THR A 343 -7.28 -40.64 21.84
N ALA A 344 -6.22 -41.24 22.39
CA ALA A 344 -4.84 -40.81 22.12
C ALA A 344 -4.57 -40.68 20.60
N GLN A 345 -5.33 -41.44 19.79
CA GLN A 345 -5.41 -41.33 18.34
C GLN A 345 -5.66 -39.90 17.82
N ALA A 346 -6.64 -39.15 18.35
CA ALA A 346 -7.04 -37.83 17.84
C ALA A 346 -5.98 -36.74 18.12
N MET A 347 -5.21 -36.88 19.20
CA MET A 347 -4.07 -35.98 19.48
C MET A 347 -2.83 -36.31 18.62
N THR A 348 -2.78 -37.51 18.05
CA THR A 348 -1.72 -37.95 17.12
C THR A 348 -2.14 -37.91 15.65
N ASP A 349 -3.38 -37.53 15.37
CA ASP A 349 -3.91 -37.56 14.01
C ASP A 349 -3.52 -36.30 13.25
N SER A 350 -2.46 -36.43 12.45
CA SER A 350 -2.00 -35.39 11.52
C SER A 350 -3.02 -35.08 10.39
N SER A 351 -4.20 -35.73 10.39
CA SER A 351 -5.29 -35.50 9.45
C SER A 351 -6.52 -34.78 10.03
N SER A 352 -6.51 -34.38 11.31
CA SER A 352 -7.65 -33.66 11.91
C SER A 352 -7.97 -32.37 11.15
N THR A 353 -9.26 -32.20 10.82
CA THR A 353 -9.87 -31.00 10.20
C THR A 353 -10.86 -30.33 11.14
N ASP A 354 -10.74 -30.59 12.45
CA ASP A 354 -11.47 -29.85 13.48
C ASP A 354 -10.77 -28.49 13.70
N GLY A 355 -11.45 -27.41 13.31
CA GLY A 355 -10.90 -26.06 13.39
C GLY A 355 -10.58 -25.59 14.82
N GLN A 356 -11.36 -26.02 15.81
CA GLN A 356 -11.11 -25.69 17.21
C GLN A 356 -9.87 -26.42 17.72
N MET A 357 -9.75 -27.72 17.41
CA MET A 357 -8.58 -28.51 17.80
C MET A 357 -7.30 -27.96 17.17
N LEU A 358 -7.34 -27.61 15.88
CA LEU A 358 -6.23 -26.99 15.18
C LEU A 358 -5.85 -25.65 15.83
N TYR A 359 -6.82 -24.79 16.15
CA TYR A 359 -6.58 -23.52 16.84
C TYR A 359 -5.92 -23.71 18.22
N MET A 360 -6.46 -24.63 19.02
CA MET A 360 -5.97 -24.88 20.38
C MET A 360 -4.54 -25.44 20.39
N ASN A 361 -4.17 -26.22 19.37
CA ASN A 361 -2.86 -26.83 19.26
C ASN A 361 -1.81 -25.89 18.62
N ALA A 362 -2.20 -25.07 17.64
CA ALA A 362 -1.27 -24.28 16.85
C ALA A 362 -1.24 -22.79 17.23
N CYS A 363 -2.33 -22.22 17.72
CA CYS A 363 -2.51 -20.75 17.79
C CYS A 363 -2.74 -20.23 19.22
N ALA A 364 -3.46 -20.99 20.05
CA ALA A 364 -3.96 -20.51 21.34
C ALA A 364 -2.88 -20.19 22.38
N SER A 365 -1.66 -20.71 22.23
CA SER A 365 -0.54 -20.40 23.12
C SER A 365 -0.11 -18.92 23.03
N CYS A 366 -0.28 -18.30 21.87
CA CYS A 366 0.05 -16.89 21.64
C CYS A 366 -1.21 -16.01 21.62
N HIS A 367 -2.25 -16.43 20.91
CA HIS A 367 -3.48 -15.64 20.75
C HIS A 367 -4.48 -15.83 21.90
N GLY A 368 -4.17 -16.68 22.87
CA GLY A 368 -5.07 -17.03 23.95
C GLY A 368 -6.19 -17.96 23.52
N ARG A 369 -6.83 -18.61 24.48
CA ARG A 369 -7.94 -19.55 24.20
C ARG A 369 -9.16 -18.88 23.57
N ASP A 370 -9.40 -17.62 23.94
CA ASP A 370 -10.55 -16.83 23.52
C ASP A 370 -10.16 -15.80 22.45
N GLY A 371 -8.98 -15.94 21.85
CA GLY A 371 -8.48 -15.00 20.84
C GLY A 371 -8.15 -13.62 21.41
N GLN A 372 -7.98 -13.48 22.72
CA GLN A 372 -7.73 -12.20 23.40
C GLN A 372 -6.30 -11.67 23.22
N GLY A 373 -5.36 -12.51 22.80
CA GLY A 373 -3.93 -12.16 22.74
C GLY A 373 -3.32 -12.01 24.14
N THR A 374 -2.21 -11.27 24.21
CA THR A 374 -1.57 -10.92 25.49
C THR A 374 -2.02 -9.55 26.00
N ALA A 375 -1.93 -9.36 27.31
CA ALA A 375 -2.34 -8.11 27.96
C ALA A 375 -1.51 -6.89 27.52
N ASP A 376 -0.27 -7.09 27.10
CA ASP A 376 0.61 -6.08 26.51
C ASP A 376 0.40 -5.89 25.00
N HIS A 377 -0.52 -6.65 24.40
CA HIS A 377 -0.81 -6.68 22.96
C HIS A 377 0.35 -7.07 22.04
N PHE A 378 1.44 -7.63 22.59
CA PHE A 378 2.54 -8.17 21.80
C PHE A 378 2.06 -9.27 20.86
N TYR A 379 1.32 -10.24 21.39
CA TYR A 379 0.48 -11.11 20.57
C TYR A 379 -0.90 -10.47 20.45
N PRO A 380 -1.32 -10.10 19.23
CA PRO A 380 -2.54 -9.34 19.05
C PRO A 380 -3.77 -10.19 19.35
N SER A 381 -4.83 -9.53 19.81
CA SER A 381 -6.15 -10.14 19.84
C SER A 381 -6.61 -10.47 18.42
N LEU A 382 -7.27 -11.61 18.27
CA LEU A 382 -8.01 -12.00 17.08
C LEU A 382 -9.44 -11.43 17.09
N ASN A 383 -9.92 -11.02 18.27
CA ASN A 383 -11.10 -10.16 18.40
C ASN A 383 -10.69 -8.71 18.11
N HIS A 384 -11.65 -7.92 17.64
CA HIS A 384 -11.43 -6.52 17.32
C HIS A 384 -10.20 -6.29 16.43
N ASN A 385 -10.03 -7.16 15.42
CA ASN A 385 -8.86 -7.16 14.56
C ASN A 385 -9.26 -7.03 13.10
N SER A 386 -8.68 -6.04 12.42
CA SER A 386 -8.86 -5.80 10.98
C SER A 386 -8.55 -7.02 10.10
N ALA A 387 -7.67 -7.93 10.53
CA ALA A 387 -7.32 -9.12 9.77
C ALA A 387 -8.40 -10.21 9.80
N THR A 388 -9.17 -10.30 10.90
CA THR A 388 -10.25 -11.28 11.10
C THR A 388 -11.64 -10.70 10.82
N GLY A 389 -11.79 -9.37 10.85
CA GLY A 389 -13.06 -8.68 10.56
C GLY A 389 -13.13 -8.03 9.17
N GLY A 390 -12.21 -8.39 8.26
CA GLY A 390 -12.21 -7.87 6.89
C GLY A 390 -13.41 -8.32 6.03
N ILE A 391 -13.42 -7.89 4.78
CA ILE A 391 -14.42 -8.29 3.78
C ILE A 391 -14.05 -9.57 3.01
N THR A 392 -12.84 -10.09 3.25
CA THR A 392 -12.29 -11.32 2.66
C THR A 392 -11.45 -12.05 3.70
N ALA A 393 -11.35 -13.38 3.60
CA ALA A 393 -10.49 -14.18 4.48
C ALA A 393 -9.00 -14.12 4.11
N ASN A 394 -8.66 -13.52 2.96
CA ASN A 394 -7.30 -13.42 2.42
C ASN A 394 -6.23 -13.05 3.45
N ASN A 395 -6.41 -11.99 4.23
CA ASN A 395 -5.39 -11.54 5.17
C ASN A 395 -5.15 -12.55 6.30
N LEU A 396 -6.20 -13.20 6.80
CA LEU A 396 -6.08 -14.26 7.78
C LEU A 396 -5.37 -15.48 7.19
N ILE A 397 -5.81 -15.96 6.03
CA ILE A 397 -5.23 -17.13 5.36
C ILE A 397 -3.75 -16.88 5.03
N MET A 398 -3.42 -15.70 4.50
CA MET A 398 -2.05 -15.34 4.14
C MET A 398 -1.15 -15.18 5.37
N ALA A 399 -1.68 -14.69 6.50
CA ALA A 399 -0.96 -14.69 7.76
C ALA A 399 -0.67 -16.12 8.22
N ILE A 400 -1.66 -17.03 8.19
CA ILE A 400 -1.44 -18.43 8.56
C ILE A 400 -0.41 -19.10 7.63
N LEU A 401 -0.55 -18.93 6.32
CA LEU A 401 0.33 -19.54 5.32
C LEU A 401 1.77 -19.03 5.44
N ASN A 402 1.97 -17.72 5.45
CA ASN A 402 3.30 -17.11 5.32
C ASN A 402 3.90 -16.67 6.65
N GLY A 403 3.12 -16.76 7.73
CA GLY A 403 3.47 -16.12 8.99
C GLY A 403 3.37 -14.60 8.92
N VAL A 404 3.84 -13.96 9.97
CA VAL A 404 4.02 -12.51 10.05
C VAL A 404 5.44 -12.26 10.51
N SER A 405 6.16 -11.39 9.80
CA SER A 405 7.46 -10.89 10.25
C SER A 405 7.51 -9.41 9.95
N ARG A 406 7.80 -8.60 10.97
CA ARG A 406 8.14 -7.19 10.78
C ARG A 406 9.16 -6.75 11.79
N LYS A 407 10.10 -5.92 11.35
CA LYS A 407 11.02 -5.20 12.24
C LYS A 407 10.60 -3.75 12.34
N THR A 408 10.28 -3.27 13.54
CA THR A 408 10.02 -1.85 13.83
C THR A 408 11.30 -1.18 14.35
N ASN A 409 11.21 0.03 14.90
CA ASN A 409 12.37 0.66 15.55
C ASN A 409 12.73 0.01 16.89
N ASP A 410 11.73 -0.56 17.58
CA ASP A 410 11.88 -1.01 18.97
C ASP A 410 11.76 -2.54 19.13
N GLU A 411 11.17 -3.23 18.16
CA GLU A 411 10.85 -4.66 18.27
C GLU A 411 10.95 -5.42 16.94
N THR A 412 11.10 -6.73 17.06
CA THR A 412 10.89 -7.67 15.95
C THR A 412 9.69 -8.53 16.29
N VAL A 413 8.66 -8.46 15.46
CA VAL A 413 7.38 -9.15 15.68
C VAL A 413 7.29 -10.33 14.71
N GLY A 414 6.92 -11.49 15.27
CA GLY A 414 6.92 -12.76 14.55
C GLY A 414 5.68 -13.61 14.84
N MET A 415 5.11 -14.18 13.79
CA MET A 415 4.17 -15.30 13.82
C MET A 415 4.70 -16.37 12.86
N PRO A 416 4.84 -17.65 13.27
CA PRO A 416 5.35 -18.69 12.39
C PRO A 416 4.45 -18.91 11.17
N ALA A 417 5.08 -19.31 10.07
CA ALA A 417 4.37 -19.79 8.88
C ALA A 417 3.88 -21.22 9.13
N TYR A 418 2.68 -21.54 8.63
CA TYR A 418 2.09 -22.88 8.70
C TYR A 418 1.90 -23.53 7.34
N ALA A 419 2.44 -22.93 6.27
CA ALA A 419 2.36 -23.52 4.94
C ALA A 419 3.10 -24.87 4.83
N GLY A 420 4.17 -25.11 5.59
CA GLY A 420 4.85 -26.41 5.58
C GLY A 420 4.17 -27.47 6.46
N GLU A 421 3.35 -27.02 7.40
CA GLU A 421 2.92 -27.77 8.57
C GLU A 421 1.45 -28.18 8.47
N LEU A 422 0.61 -27.35 7.86
CA LEU A 422 -0.83 -27.58 7.70
C LEU A 422 -1.21 -27.74 6.22
N LYS A 423 -2.04 -28.74 5.95
CA LYS A 423 -2.68 -28.97 4.65
C LYS A 423 -3.79 -27.94 4.39
N ASP A 424 -4.23 -27.83 3.15
CA ASP A 424 -5.24 -26.84 2.74
C ASP A 424 -6.57 -27.00 3.46
N ASP A 425 -7.03 -28.24 3.67
CA ASP A 425 -8.24 -28.57 4.43
C ASP A 425 -8.13 -28.18 5.92
N GLN A 426 -6.94 -28.32 6.50
CA GLN A 426 -6.67 -27.89 7.88
C GLN A 426 -6.65 -26.36 8.00
N ILE A 427 -6.07 -25.67 7.02
CA ILE A 427 -6.08 -24.20 6.97
C ILE A 427 -7.50 -23.68 6.76
N VAL A 428 -8.31 -24.34 5.91
CA VAL A 428 -9.75 -24.05 5.77
C VAL A 428 -10.46 -24.15 7.13
N ALA A 429 -10.28 -25.28 7.82
CA ALA A 429 -10.94 -25.55 9.08
C ALA A 429 -10.60 -24.51 10.16
N VAL A 430 -9.31 -24.23 10.38
CA VAL A 430 -8.87 -23.27 11.40
C VAL A 430 -9.24 -21.82 11.01
N SER A 431 -9.19 -21.46 9.73
CA SER A 431 -9.60 -20.12 9.27
C SER A 431 -11.09 -19.90 9.50
N ASN A 432 -11.93 -20.87 9.15
CA ASN A 432 -13.38 -20.77 9.39
C ASN A 432 -13.71 -20.72 10.88
N TYR A 433 -13.00 -21.49 11.72
CA TYR A 433 -13.14 -21.40 13.17
C TYR A 433 -12.78 -19.99 13.69
N VAL A 434 -11.62 -19.45 13.30
CA VAL A 434 -11.19 -18.11 13.74
C VAL A 434 -12.18 -17.03 13.29
N LEU A 435 -12.68 -17.09 12.06
CA LEU A 435 -13.66 -16.12 11.55
C LEU A 435 -15.03 -16.24 12.23
N ASP A 436 -15.50 -17.47 12.49
CA ASP A 436 -16.77 -17.72 13.18
C ASP A 436 -16.73 -17.25 14.64
N ARG A 437 -15.63 -17.52 15.35
CA ARG A 437 -15.53 -17.25 16.80
C ARG A 437 -15.04 -15.85 17.13
N PHE A 438 -14.04 -15.35 16.41
CA PHE A 438 -13.32 -14.13 16.80
C PHE A 438 -13.48 -12.98 15.79
N GLY A 439 -13.95 -13.28 14.59
CA GLY A 439 -13.92 -12.35 13.47
C GLY A 439 -15.28 -12.07 12.83
N ASN A 440 -15.24 -11.84 11.52
CA ASN A 440 -16.42 -11.65 10.70
C ASN A 440 -16.98 -13.00 10.24
N LYS A 441 -17.96 -13.52 10.97
CA LYS A 441 -18.67 -14.76 10.64
C LYS A 441 -19.28 -14.77 9.22
N ALA A 442 -19.62 -13.61 8.64
CA ALA A 442 -20.19 -13.56 7.30
C ALA A 442 -19.23 -14.08 6.22
N ILE A 443 -17.91 -14.08 6.49
CA ILE A 443 -16.88 -14.59 5.58
C ILE A 443 -16.30 -15.95 6.02
N ALA A 444 -16.89 -16.60 7.03
CA ALA A 444 -16.48 -17.92 7.54
C ALA A 444 -16.95 -19.07 6.61
N HIS A 445 -16.59 -18.99 5.33
CA HIS A 445 -16.89 -19.98 4.30
C HIS A 445 -15.68 -20.18 3.37
N VAL A 446 -14.47 -20.14 3.94
CA VAL A 446 -13.21 -20.40 3.25
C VAL A 446 -13.24 -21.76 2.58
N THR A 447 -12.70 -21.83 1.36
CA THR A 447 -12.68 -23.07 0.57
C THR A 447 -11.25 -23.58 0.33
N ALA A 448 -11.10 -24.88 0.09
CA ALA A 448 -9.79 -25.46 -0.22
C ALA A 448 -9.17 -24.87 -1.49
N SER A 449 -9.99 -24.49 -2.47
CA SER A 449 -9.52 -23.83 -3.69
C SER A 449 -8.91 -22.46 -3.40
N GLU A 450 -9.54 -21.68 -2.52
CA GLU A 450 -9.05 -20.36 -2.12
C GLU A 450 -7.69 -20.46 -1.41
N VAL A 451 -7.56 -21.41 -0.47
CA VAL A 451 -6.29 -21.67 0.22
C VAL A 451 -5.21 -22.13 -0.75
N ALA A 452 -5.54 -23.07 -1.66
CA ALA A 452 -4.60 -23.57 -2.64
C ALA A 452 -4.09 -22.47 -3.60
N ASP A 453 -4.98 -21.55 -4.02
CA ASP A 453 -4.62 -20.42 -4.88
C ASP A 453 -3.72 -19.42 -4.14
N LEU A 454 -4.03 -19.09 -2.89
CA LEU A 454 -3.23 -18.21 -2.05
C LEU A 454 -1.86 -18.82 -1.73
N ARG A 455 -1.80 -20.12 -1.40
CA ARG A 455 -0.55 -20.86 -1.15
C ARG A 455 0.36 -20.88 -2.37
N ALA A 456 -0.21 -21.09 -3.54
CA ALA A 456 0.55 -21.09 -4.79
C ALA A 456 0.95 -19.67 -5.25
N ASN A 457 0.57 -18.63 -4.48
CA ASN A 457 0.68 -17.22 -4.85
C ASN A 457 0.16 -16.95 -6.27
N LYS A 458 -0.91 -17.67 -6.65
CA LYS A 458 -1.55 -17.50 -7.93
C LYS A 458 -2.38 -16.23 -7.87
N SER A 459 -1.82 -15.12 -8.31
CA SER A 459 -2.63 -13.98 -8.72
C SER A 459 -3.43 -14.44 -9.95
N ALA A 460 -4.69 -14.86 -9.76
CA ALA A 460 -5.53 -15.34 -10.84
C ALA A 460 -5.52 -14.29 -11.97
N PRO A 461 -4.97 -14.59 -13.16
CA PRO A 461 -5.13 -13.68 -14.27
C PRO A 461 -6.62 -13.67 -14.56
N ALA A 462 -7.23 -12.48 -14.58
CA ALA A 462 -8.57 -12.32 -15.14
C ALA A 462 -8.64 -13.12 -16.45
N LEU A 463 -9.70 -13.90 -16.67
CA LEU A 463 -9.87 -14.75 -17.86
C LEU A 463 -9.49 -14.00 -19.15
N LEU A 464 -9.78 -12.70 -19.20
CA LEU A 464 -9.40 -11.80 -20.29
C LEU A 464 -7.89 -11.61 -20.48
N MET A 465 -7.06 -11.59 -19.44
CA MET A 465 -5.59 -11.55 -19.58
C MET A 465 -5.05 -12.84 -20.22
N LYS A 466 -5.69 -13.99 -19.98
CA LYS A 466 -5.37 -15.25 -20.67
C LYS A 466 -5.77 -15.22 -22.15
N LEU A 467 -6.82 -14.48 -22.49
CA LEU A 467 -7.35 -14.34 -23.86
C LEU A 467 -6.69 -13.19 -24.66
N MET A 468 -6.04 -12.22 -23.99
CA MET A 468 -5.42 -11.06 -24.61
C MET A 468 -4.40 -11.39 -25.72
N PRO A 469 -3.54 -12.42 -25.58
CA PRO A 469 -2.66 -12.86 -26.66
C PRO A 469 -3.43 -13.24 -27.94
N TRP A 470 -4.60 -13.86 -27.79
CA TRP A 470 -5.45 -14.29 -28.92
C TRP A 470 -6.14 -13.10 -29.59
N PHE A 471 -6.64 -12.14 -28.80
CA PHE A 471 -7.23 -10.91 -29.35
C PHE A 471 -6.20 -10.08 -30.13
N LEU A 472 -5.00 -9.90 -29.59
CA LEU A 472 -3.95 -9.13 -30.27
C LEU A 472 -3.38 -9.86 -31.49
N SER A 473 -3.27 -11.18 -31.44
CA SER A 473 -2.89 -11.99 -32.60
C SER A 473 -3.96 -11.94 -33.69
N GLY A 474 -5.24 -12.01 -33.32
CA GLY A 474 -6.37 -11.89 -34.24
C GLY A 474 -6.50 -10.50 -34.86
N ALA A 475 -6.33 -9.44 -34.06
CA ALA A 475 -6.31 -8.06 -34.54
C ALA A 475 -5.11 -7.78 -35.45
N GLY A 476 -3.92 -8.30 -35.10
CA GLY A 476 -2.72 -8.20 -35.94
C GLY A 476 -2.90 -8.92 -37.28
N PHE A 477 -3.49 -10.12 -37.27
CA PHE A 477 -3.84 -10.85 -38.49
C PHE A 477 -4.86 -10.09 -39.36
N PHE A 478 -5.90 -9.52 -38.74
CA PHE A 478 -6.91 -8.72 -39.44
C PHE A 478 -6.31 -7.48 -40.11
N ILE A 479 -5.44 -6.75 -39.41
CA ILE A 479 -4.74 -5.59 -39.96
C ILE A 479 -3.83 -6.00 -41.13
N LEU A 480 -3.09 -7.10 -41.01
CA LEU A 480 -2.28 -7.66 -42.09
C LEU A 480 -3.11 -8.02 -43.31
N VAL A 481 -4.27 -8.64 -43.12
CA VAL A 481 -5.21 -8.98 -44.21
C VAL A 481 -5.74 -7.71 -44.88
N VAL A 482 -6.11 -6.68 -44.11
CA VAL A 482 -6.57 -5.40 -44.66
C VAL A 482 -5.45 -4.71 -45.47
N ILE A 483 -4.22 -4.71 -44.96
CA ILE A 483 -3.05 -4.16 -45.68
C ILE A 483 -2.78 -4.95 -46.97
N LEU A 484 -2.79 -6.28 -46.91
CA LEU A 484 -2.61 -7.15 -48.09
C LEU A 484 -3.70 -6.90 -49.13
N LEU A 485 -4.97 -6.82 -48.72
CA LEU A 485 -6.09 -6.50 -49.61
C LEU A 485 -5.97 -5.08 -50.20
N GLY A 486 -5.49 -4.12 -49.41
CA GLY A 486 -5.18 -2.76 -49.87
C GLY A 486 -4.07 -2.74 -50.92
N CYS A 487 -2.95 -3.40 -50.67
CA CYS A 487 -1.84 -3.52 -51.63
C CYS A 487 -2.24 -4.26 -52.91
N LEU A 488 -3.05 -5.33 -52.80
CA LEU A 488 -3.57 -6.06 -53.96
C LEU A 488 -4.52 -5.20 -54.80
N ARG A 489 -5.36 -4.36 -54.17
CA ARG A 489 -6.21 -3.39 -54.88
C ARG A 489 -5.39 -2.30 -55.58
N LEU A 490 -4.38 -1.74 -54.91
CA LEU A 490 -3.50 -0.73 -55.50
C LEU A 490 -2.74 -1.29 -56.71
N ARG A 491 -2.24 -2.52 -56.62
CA ARG A 491 -1.55 -3.20 -57.72
C ARG A 491 -2.45 -3.47 -58.94
N LYS A 492 -3.76 -3.64 -58.72
CA LYS A 492 -4.77 -3.83 -59.78
C LYS A 492 -5.17 -2.52 -60.49
N HIS A 493 -4.88 -1.37 -59.90
CA HIS A 493 -5.12 -0.05 -60.49
C HIS A 493 -3.87 0.55 -61.16
N SER A 494 -2.70 -0.09 -61.03
CA SER A 494 -1.43 0.33 -61.64
C SER A 494 -0.98 -0.56 -62.81
N ALA A 495 -1.80 -1.53 -63.20
CA ALA A 495 -1.69 -2.33 -64.41
C ALA A 495 -2.93 -2.05 -65.26
#